data_AF-A0A7R9YP49-F1
#
_entry.id   AF-A0A7R9YP49-F1
#
_cell.length_a   1.000
_cell.length_b   1.000
_cell.length_c   1.000
_cell.angle_alpha   90.00
_cell.angle_beta   90.00
_cell.angle_gamma   90.00
#
_symmetry.space_group_name_H-M   'P 1'
#
loop_
_entity.id
_entity.type
_entity.pdbx_description
1 polymer ?
#
loop_
_entity_poly.entity_id
_entity_poly.type
_entity_poly.pdbx_seq_one_letter_code
_entity_poly.pdbx_strand_id
1 'polypeptide(L)'
;KLGLSDEAFIRGAAKLGLSDGSTAIAALLQRNGVLTVANVGDSRCALVRKDGSCVALSSDHKPNRPDEKARVCAAGGWVVHQGCWRVAGDLAVSRAFGDRHLKRYGVCADPELTRFTLGPGDSYLLLATDGLWDVVKEPACGQVLSKCSSALEGAKALCTLALRRGSGDNISVLIIDLNKFAASASLSGCGQRESAPAAAVAAHGAVTKRSATGNGTHG
;
A
#
# COMPACT_ATOMS: atom_id res chain seq x y z
N LYS A 1 -26.92 11.90 -1.62
CA LYS A 1 -25.45 11.67 -1.69
C LYS A 1 -25.08 10.64 -0.62
N LEU A 2 -25.09 9.34 -0.95
CA LEU A 2 -24.45 8.34 -0.09
C LEU A 2 -22.94 8.59 -0.18
N GLY A 3 -22.36 9.29 0.80
CA GLY A 3 -20.92 9.35 0.92
C GLY A 3 -20.42 7.93 1.19
N LEU A 4 -19.57 7.40 0.30
CA LEU A 4 -18.85 6.14 0.45
C LEU A 4 -17.81 6.30 1.57
N SER A 5 -18.28 6.43 2.80
CA SER A 5 -17.46 6.49 4.02
C SER A 5 -17.28 5.10 4.59
N ASP A 6 -16.20 4.89 5.34
CA ASP A 6 -15.99 3.67 6.13
C ASP A 6 -17.19 3.38 7.04
N GLU A 7 -17.77 4.41 7.66
CA GLU A 7 -19.00 4.32 8.45
C GLU A 7 -20.21 3.79 7.67
N ALA A 8 -20.37 4.23 6.41
CA ALA A 8 -21.43 3.70 5.55
C ALA A 8 -21.20 2.23 5.19
N PHE A 9 -19.94 1.86 4.92
CA PHE A 9 -19.55 0.47 4.68
C PHE A 9 -19.82 -0.41 5.91
N ILE A 10 -19.38 0.01 7.08
CA ILE A 10 -19.56 -0.70 8.35
C ILE A 10 -21.05 -0.91 8.67
N ARG A 11 -21.91 0.11 8.47
CA ARG A 11 -23.36 -0.04 8.65
C ARG A 11 -23.98 -1.04 7.68
N GLY A 12 -23.48 -1.12 6.45
CA GLY A 12 -23.92 -2.11 5.46
C GLY A 12 -23.47 -3.52 5.84
N ALA A 13 -22.17 -3.67 6.09
CA ALA A 13 -21.52 -4.93 6.49
C ALA A 13 -22.16 -5.53 7.76
N ALA A 14 -22.50 -4.68 8.74
CA ALA A 14 -23.18 -5.08 9.96
C ALA A 14 -24.51 -5.81 9.72
N LYS A 15 -25.29 -5.37 8.72
CA LYS A 15 -26.58 -6.02 8.37
C LYS A 15 -26.38 -7.41 7.77
N LEU A 16 -25.19 -7.68 7.25
CA LEU A 16 -24.79 -8.96 6.67
C LEU A 16 -24.01 -9.83 7.66
N GLY A 17 -23.80 -9.37 8.90
CA GLY A 17 -23.00 -10.08 9.89
C GLY A 17 -21.49 -10.07 9.61
N LEU A 18 -21.00 -9.18 8.74
CA LEU A 18 -19.59 -9.09 8.38
C LEU A 18 -18.84 -8.16 9.33
N SER A 19 -17.62 -8.54 9.72
CA SER A 19 -16.73 -7.77 10.58
C SER A 19 -15.32 -7.57 10.03
N ASP A 20 -15.06 -8.07 8.82
CA ASP A 20 -13.74 -8.04 8.20
C ASP A 20 -13.26 -6.61 7.92
N GLY A 21 -11.94 -6.47 7.84
CA GLY A 21 -11.28 -5.24 7.51
C GLY A 21 -10.26 -5.39 6.39
N SER A 22 -9.75 -4.25 5.93
CA SER A 22 -8.72 -4.22 4.90
C SER A 22 -7.85 -2.98 5.01
N THR A 23 -6.58 -3.14 4.65
CA THR A 23 -5.68 -2.02 4.41
C THR A 23 -5.90 -1.46 3.01
N ALA A 24 -5.43 -0.24 2.77
CA ALA A 24 -5.44 0.36 1.45
C ALA A 24 -4.21 1.23 1.25
N ILE A 25 -3.56 1.05 0.10
CA ILE A 25 -2.56 1.97 -0.42
C ILE A 25 -3.02 2.41 -1.80
N ALA A 26 -3.07 3.72 -2.03
CA ALA A 26 -3.49 4.30 -3.30
C ALA A 26 -2.49 5.37 -3.75
N ALA A 27 -2.31 5.47 -5.07
CA ALA A 27 -1.48 6.47 -5.69
C ALA A 27 -2.25 7.18 -6.80
N LEU A 28 -2.27 8.51 -6.76
CA LEU A 28 -2.86 9.37 -7.79
C LEU A 28 -1.75 10.21 -8.41
N LEU A 29 -1.44 9.94 -9.67
CA LEU A 29 -0.48 10.73 -10.45
C LEU A 29 -1.23 11.75 -11.31
N GLN A 30 -0.99 13.03 -11.05
CA GLN A 30 -1.58 14.14 -11.80
C GLN A 30 -0.74 14.45 -13.06
N ARG A 31 -1.37 15.04 -14.08
CA ARG A 31 -0.71 15.41 -15.34
C ARG A 31 0.45 16.40 -15.18
N ASN A 32 0.45 17.19 -14.11
CA ASN A 32 1.52 18.13 -13.78
C ASN A 32 2.72 17.47 -13.07
N GLY A 33 2.76 16.13 -12.97
CA GLY A 33 3.84 15.39 -12.34
C GLY A 33 3.75 15.29 -10.81
N VAL A 34 2.68 15.81 -10.21
CA VAL A 34 2.44 15.67 -8.77
C VAL A 34 1.82 14.31 -8.47
N LEU A 35 2.52 13.52 -7.68
CA LEU A 35 2.07 12.24 -7.13
C LEU A 35 1.49 12.45 -5.73
N THR A 36 0.29 11.95 -5.49
CA THR A 36 -0.31 11.86 -4.15
C THR A 36 -0.48 10.40 -3.77
N VAL A 37 0.09 10.00 -2.63
CA VAL A 37 -0.05 8.67 -2.04
C VAL A 37 -0.96 8.77 -0.82
N ALA A 38 -1.94 7.89 -0.70
CA ALA A 38 -2.82 7.76 0.45
C ALA A 38 -2.67 6.36 1.05
N ASN A 39 -2.30 6.27 2.32
CA ASN A 39 -2.12 5.00 3.03
C ASN A 39 -3.12 4.86 4.18
N VAL A 40 -3.69 3.67 4.35
CA VAL A 40 -4.43 3.19 5.51
C VAL A 40 -3.98 1.75 5.78
N GLY A 41 -2.99 1.58 6.66
CA GLY A 41 -2.52 0.26 7.11
C GLY A 41 -1.02 0.12 6.91
N ASP A 42 -0.57 -1.09 6.60
CA ASP A 42 0.85 -1.47 6.45
C ASP A 42 1.20 -2.02 5.06
N SER A 43 0.30 -1.86 4.08
CA SER A 43 0.73 -1.79 2.69
C SER A 43 1.56 -0.53 2.48
N ARG A 44 2.54 -0.57 1.59
CA ARG A 44 3.48 0.55 1.38
C ARG A 44 3.69 0.88 -0.09
N CYS A 45 3.86 2.16 -0.34
CA CYS A 45 4.28 2.72 -1.62
C CYS A 45 5.73 3.19 -1.53
N ALA A 46 6.53 2.91 -2.54
CA ALA A 46 7.92 3.35 -2.66
C ALA A 46 8.23 3.83 -4.08
N LEU A 47 9.12 4.81 -4.17
CA LEU A 47 9.67 5.35 -5.41
C LEU A 47 11.03 4.74 -5.68
N VAL A 48 11.23 4.24 -6.90
CA VAL A 48 12.49 3.64 -7.34
C VAL A 48 13.08 4.49 -8.46
N ARG A 49 14.34 4.84 -8.32
CA ARG A 49 15.07 5.70 -9.27
C ARG A 49 15.99 4.92 -10.18
N LYS A 50 16.46 5.57 -11.25
CA LYS A 50 17.39 5.02 -12.25
C LYS A 50 18.71 4.53 -11.65
N ASP A 51 19.18 5.16 -10.57
CA ASP A 51 20.38 4.76 -9.85
C ASP A 51 20.17 3.52 -8.94
N GLY A 52 18.96 2.96 -8.90
CA GLY A 52 18.59 1.84 -8.04
C GLY A 52 18.27 2.23 -6.61
N SER A 53 18.28 3.52 -6.26
CA SER A 53 17.77 3.99 -4.97
C SER A 53 16.25 3.77 -4.88
N CYS A 54 15.78 3.44 -3.68
CA CYS A 54 14.38 3.16 -3.40
C CYS A 54 14.00 3.82 -2.08
N VAL A 55 12.95 4.64 -2.11
CA VAL A 55 12.54 5.48 -0.98
C VAL A 55 11.04 5.30 -0.74
N ALA A 56 10.66 5.02 0.51
CA ALA A 56 9.25 4.92 0.90
C ALA A 56 8.54 6.27 0.76
N LEU A 57 7.33 6.25 0.20
CA LEU A 57 6.43 7.41 0.07
C LEU A 57 5.21 7.30 1.01
N SER A 58 5.18 6.29 1.87
CA SER A 58 4.18 6.12 2.92
C SER A 58 4.84 5.51 4.16
N SER A 59 4.27 5.78 5.32
CA SER A 59 4.66 5.16 6.60
C SER A 59 3.60 4.15 7.01
N ASP A 60 4.03 2.97 7.44
CA ASP A 60 3.11 1.93 7.92
C ASP A 60 2.43 2.34 9.22
N HIS A 61 1.13 2.10 9.33
CA HIS A 61 0.35 2.31 10.55
C HIS A 61 0.49 1.13 11.51
N LYS A 62 1.73 0.78 11.91
CA LYS A 62 1.97 -0.28 12.90
C LYS A 62 1.57 0.20 14.31
N PRO A 63 0.95 -0.64 15.16
CA PRO A 63 0.45 -0.21 16.47
C PRO A 63 1.51 0.33 17.43
N ASN A 64 2.78 0.01 17.23
CA ASN A 64 3.89 0.53 18.02
C ASN A 64 4.50 1.84 17.50
N ARG A 65 4.01 2.39 16.38
CA ARG A 65 4.42 3.72 15.92
C ARG A 65 4.01 4.74 16.99
N PRO A 66 4.91 5.60 17.49
CA PRO A 66 4.64 6.38 18.71
C PRO A 66 3.36 7.23 18.68
N ASP A 67 3.08 7.89 17.56
CA ASP A 67 1.87 8.68 17.32
C ASP A 67 0.61 7.80 17.27
N GLU A 68 0.66 6.68 16.55
CA GLU A 68 -0.46 5.74 16.44
C GLU A 68 -0.76 5.06 17.78
N LYS A 69 0.27 4.66 18.53
CA LYS A 69 0.12 4.11 19.88
C LYS A 69 -0.56 5.12 20.80
N ALA A 70 -0.11 6.37 20.77
CA ALA A 70 -0.71 7.44 21.58
C ALA A 70 -2.18 7.66 21.21
N ARG A 71 -2.51 7.67 19.92
CA ARG A 71 -3.89 7.81 19.41
C ARG A 71 -4.79 6.65 19.86
N VAL A 72 -4.32 5.41 19.74
CA VAL A 72 -5.02 4.20 20.20
C VAL A 72 -5.28 4.26 21.71
N CYS A 73 -4.27 4.61 22.51
CA CYS A 73 -4.41 4.72 23.96
C CYS A 73 -5.34 5.87 24.39
N ALA A 74 -5.30 7.01 23.71
CA ALA A 74 -6.19 8.14 23.97
C ALA A 74 -7.67 7.80 23.68
N ALA A 75 -7.92 6.87 22.76
CA ALA A 75 -9.26 6.35 22.46
C ALA A 75 -9.72 5.24 23.43
N GLY A 76 -8.94 4.90 24.47
CA GLY A 76 -9.25 3.82 25.41
C GLY A 76 -8.86 2.42 24.94
N GLY A 77 -8.13 2.31 23.81
CA GLY A 77 -7.49 1.07 23.38
C GLY A 77 -6.16 0.81 24.08
N TRP A 78 -5.56 -0.34 23.82
CA TRP A 78 -4.21 -0.68 24.27
C TRP A 78 -3.42 -1.36 23.15
N VAL A 79 -2.10 -1.32 23.26
CA VAL A 79 -1.17 -1.95 22.32
C VAL A 79 -0.35 -2.99 23.06
N VAL A 80 -0.37 -4.22 22.56
CA VAL A 80 0.34 -5.37 23.16
C VAL A 80 1.20 -6.07 22.11
N HIS A 81 2.31 -6.67 22.53
CA HIS A 81 3.18 -7.46 21.66
C HIS A 81 2.93 -8.96 21.88
N GLN A 82 2.42 -9.65 20.86
CA GLN A 82 2.16 -11.09 20.85
C GLN A 82 2.58 -11.67 19.49
N GLY A 83 3.87 -11.95 19.34
CA GLY A 83 4.49 -12.26 18.05
C GLY A 83 4.67 -11.03 17.14
N CYS A 84 3.68 -10.15 17.11
CA CYS A 84 3.74 -8.80 16.55
C CYS A 84 2.94 -7.81 17.43
N TRP A 85 3.09 -6.51 17.16
CA TRP A 85 2.33 -5.47 17.87
C TRP A 85 0.89 -5.44 17.38
N ARG A 86 -0.07 -5.45 18.32
CA ARG A 86 -1.51 -5.51 18.04
C ARG A 86 -2.30 -4.49 18.84
N VAL A 87 -3.32 -3.89 18.22
CA VAL A 87 -4.35 -3.10 18.91
C VAL A 87 -5.34 -4.04 19.58
N ALA A 88 -5.61 -3.81 20.86
CA ALA A 88 -6.50 -4.63 21.68
C ALA A 88 -6.14 -6.14 21.71
N GLY A 89 -4.90 -6.51 21.34
CA GLY A 89 -4.48 -7.91 21.18
C GLY A 89 -4.94 -8.59 19.89
N ASP A 90 -5.66 -7.89 19.02
CA ASP A 90 -6.33 -8.48 17.86
C ASP A 90 -5.63 -8.05 16.54
N LEU A 91 -5.73 -6.77 16.16
CA LEU A 91 -5.33 -6.31 14.84
C LEU A 91 -3.88 -5.79 14.81
N ALA A 92 -3.09 -6.27 13.85
CA ALA A 92 -1.67 -5.92 13.69
C ALA A 92 -1.41 -4.56 13.00
N VAL A 93 -2.47 -3.81 12.71
CA VAL A 93 -2.45 -2.44 12.20
C VAL A 93 -3.30 -1.52 13.07
N SER A 94 -2.98 -0.23 13.07
CA SER A 94 -3.70 0.80 13.83
C SER A 94 -4.70 1.59 12.98
N ARG A 95 -4.64 1.44 11.65
CA ARG A 95 -5.64 1.99 10.71
C ARG A 95 -6.04 0.95 9.69
N ALA A 96 -7.33 0.84 9.43
CA ALA A 96 -7.95 -0.08 8.48
C ALA A 96 -9.37 0.37 8.15
N PHE A 97 -9.87 0.03 6.95
CA PHE A 97 -11.29 0.04 6.65
C PHE A 97 -11.97 -1.18 7.26
N GLY A 98 -13.24 -1.09 7.64
CA GLY A 98 -13.93 -2.23 8.28
C GLY A 98 -13.57 -2.38 9.75
N ASP A 99 -13.24 -3.58 10.24
CA ASP A 99 -12.80 -3.84 11.63
C ASP A 99 -13.67 -3.16 12.71
N ARG A 100 -15.00 -3.26 12.51
CA ARG A 100 -16.01 -2.50 13.28
C ARG A 100 -15.79 -2.59 14.79
N HIS A 101 -15.48 -3.79 15.30
CA HIS A 101 -15.35 -4.04 16.74
C HIS A 101 -14.15 -3.31 17.36
N LEU A 102 -13.17 -2.91 16.55
CA LEU A 102 -11.94 -2.23 16.99
C LEU A 102 -11.96 -0.72 16.81
N LYS A 103 -12.97 -0.16 16.12
CA LYS A 103 -13.13 1.30 15.98
C LYS A 103 -13.21 2.00 17.33
N ARG A 104 -13.86 1.36 18.31
CA ARG A 104 -13.94 1.84 19.70
C ARG A 104 -12.60 1.89 20.43
N TYR A 105 -11.59 1.16 19.93
CA TYR A 105 -10.24 1.10 20.48
C TYR A 105 -9.25 1.99 19.72
N GLY A 106 -9.77 2.90 18.88
CA GLY A 106 -8.94 3.82 18.12
C GLY A 106 -8.37 3.22 16.84
N VAL A 107 -8.93 2.14 16.27
CA VAL A 107 -8.68 1.85 14.85
C VAL A 107 -9.46 2.87 14.02
N CYS A 108 -8.85 3.53 13.04
CA CYS A 108 -9.53 4.48 12.16
C CYS A 108 -9.26 4.19 10.67
N ALA A 109 -10.05 4.78 9.78
CA ALA A 109 -9.86 4.67 8.33
C ALA A 109 -9.33 5.97 7.70
N ASP A 110 -8.82 6.90 8.52
CA ASP A 110 -8.31 8.18 8.06
C ASP A 110 -6.94 7.98 7.38
N PRO A 111 -6.80 8.32 6.08
CA PRO A 111 -5.57 8.10 5.36
C PRO A 111 -4.49 9.10 5.77
N GLU A 112 -3.24 8.64 5.82
CA GLU A 112 -2.08 9.52 5.78
C GLU A 112 -1.74 9.85 4.32
N LEU A 113 -1.61 11.13 4.00
CA LEU A 113 -1.38 11.61 2.64
C LEU A 113 0.06 12.11 2.49
N THR A 114 0.77 11.61 1.48
CA THR A 114 2.08 12.11 1.07
C THR A 114 1.98 12.67 -0.33
N ARG A 115 2.54 13.87 -0.55
CA ARG A 115 2.65 14.49 -1.88
C ARG A 115 4.11 14.57 -2.29
N PHE A 116 4.39 14.24 -3.54
CA PHE A 116 5.73 14.22 -4.10
C PHE A 116 5.70 14.68 -5.55
N THR A 117 6.65 15.52 -5.97
CA THR A 117 6.78 15.93 -7.37
C THR A 117 7.80 15.06 -8.07
N LEU A 118 7.37 14.34 -9.11
CA LEU A 118 8.24 13.46 -9.88
C LEU A 118 9.34 14.25 -10.61
N GLY A 119 10.53 13.67 -10.65
CA GLY A 119 11.70 14.18 -11.36
C GLY A 119 12.21 13.24 -12.46
N PRO A 120 13.17 13.69 -13.30
CA PRO A 120 13.68 12.92 -14.44
C PRO A 120 14.39 11.60 -14.08
N GLY A 121 14.78 11.44 -12.81
CA GLY A 121 15.46 10.24 -12.28
C GLY A 121 14.52 9.17 -11.76
N ASP A 122 13.22 9.44 -11.69
CA ASP A 122 12.22 8.51 -11.14
C ASP A 122 11.79 7.50 -12.20
N SER A 123 11.96 6.20 -11.90
CA SER A 123 11.75 5.12 -12.87
C SER A 123 10.47 4.33 -12.60
N TYR A 124 10.24 3.94 -11.35
CA TYR A 124 9.13 3.08 -10.99
C TYR A 124 8.44 3.55 -9.72
N LEU A 125 7.12 3.37 -9.69
CA LEU A 125 6.35 3.36 -8.45
C LEU A 125 6.03 1.92 -8.06
N LEU A 126 6.35 1.55 -6.83
CA LEU A 126 6.17 0.21 -6.28
C LEU A 126 5.16 0.27 -5.14
N LEU A 127 4.01 -0.38 -5.30
CA LEU A 127 3.02 -0.58 -4.24
C LEU A 127 2.98 -2.07 -3.90
N ALA A 128 3.04 -2.41 -2.63
CA ALA A 128 2.93 -3.81 -2.23
C ALA A 128 2.35 -3.96 -0.82
N THR A 129 1.87 -5.18 -0.53
CA THR A 129 1.45 -5.60 0.81
C THR A 129 2.65 -5.89 1.70
N ASP A 130 2.42 -5.94 3.01
CA ASP A 130 3.38 -6.35 4.05
C ASP A 130 4.01 -7.72 3.78
N GLY A 131 3.30 -8.65 3.14
CA GLY A 131 3.87 -9.90 2.63
C GLY A 131 5.16 -9.71 1.79
N LEU A 132 5.34 -8.57 1.11
CA LEU A 132 6.64 -8.17 0.54
C LEU A 132 7.52 -7.48 1.59
N TRP A 133 7.01 -6.39 2.19
CA TRP A 133 7.81 -5.42 2.97
C TRP A 133 8.38 -5.96 4.27
N ASP A 134 7.78 -7.01 4.83
CA ASP A 134 8.28 -7.67 6.02
C ASP A 134 9.63 -8.33 5.77
N VAL A 135 9.84 -8.91 4.57
CA VAL A 135 11.05 -9.67 4.22
C VAL A 135 11.93 -9.02 3.16
N VAL A 136 11.42 -8.06 2.38
CA VAL A 136 12.19 -7.30 1.37
C VAL A 136 12.13 -5.81 1.69
N LYS A 137 13.29 -5.24 2.06
CA LYS A 137 13.44 -3.79 2.31
C LYS A 137 13.72 -3.02 1.03
N GLU A 138 13.45 -1.72 1.07
CA GLU A 138 13.51 -0.78 -0.06
C GLU A 138 14.80 -0.90 -0.88
N PRO A 139 16.02 -0.93 -0.29
CA PRO A 139 17.25 -1.04 -1.09
C PRO A 139 17.33 -2.31 -1.94
N ALA A 140 16.84 -3.44 -1.42
CA ALA A 140 16.79 -4.69 -2.16
C ALA A 140 15.78 -4.61 -3.33
N CYS A 141 14.65 -3.92 -3.13
CA CYS A 141 13.69 -3.68 -4.21
C CYS A 141 14.31 -2.87 -5.35
N GLY A 142 15.03 -1.80 -5.01
CA GLY A 142 15.74 -0.97 -5.99
C GLY A 142 16.78 -1.76 -6.80
N GLN A 143 17.59 -2.58 -6.13
CA GLN A 143 18.58 -3.45 -6.78
C GLN A 143 17.99 -4.51 -7.71
N VAL A 144 16.80 -5.04 -7.38
CA VAL A 144 16.08 -5.98 -8.25
C VAL A 144 15.57 -5.24 -9.47
N LEU A 145 14.88 -4.12 -9.26
CA LEU A 145 14.22 -3.38 -10.35
C LEU A 145 15.21 -2.70 -11.29
N SER A 146 16.41 -2.33 -10.83
CA SER A 146 17.46 -1.80 -11.69
C SER A 146 18.01 -2.83 -12.70
N LYS A 147 17.74 -4.12 -12.49
CA LYS A 147 18.18 -5.22 -13.36
C LYS A 147 17.07 -5.77 -14.25
N CYS A 148 15.82 -5.36 -14.02
CA CYS A 148 14.67 -5.85 -14.77
C CYS A 148 14.39 -4.96 -15.99
N SER A 149 13.95 -5.59 -17.08
CA SER A 149 13.61 -4.90 -18.34
C SER A 149 12.17 -4.37 -18.37
N SER A 150 11.32 -4.82 -17.45
CA SER A 150 9.91 -4.43 -17.39
C SER A 150 9.33 -4.46 -15.97
N ALA A 151 8.26 -3.70 -15.77
CA ALA A 151 7.49 -3.68 -14.51
C ALA A 151 6.96 -5.08 -14.13
N LEU A 152 6.48 -5.87 -15.10
CA LEU A 152 5.98 -7.22 -14.85
C LEU A 152 7.09 -8.19 -14.41
N GLU A 153 8.26 -8.13 -15.04
CA GLU A 153 9.43 -8.90 -14.64
C GLU A 153 9.85 -8.54 -13.21
N GLY A 154 9.92 -7.24 -12.92
CA GLY A 154 10.20 -6.71 -11.59
C GLY A 154 9.23 -7.21 -10.53
N ALA A 155 7.92 -7.15 -10.80
CA ALA A 155 6.89 -7.63 -9.87
C ALA A 155 7.05 -9.14 -9.58
N LYS A 156 7.27 -9.96 -10.62
CA LYS A 156 7.52 -11.40 -10.46
C LYS A 156 8.80 -11.69 -9.67
N ALA A 157 9.87 -10.93 -9.92
CA ALA A 157 11.15 -11.06 -9.25
C ALA A 157 11.02 -10.73 -7.76
N LEU A 158 10.32 -9.63 -7.41
CA LEU A 158 10.07 -9.25 -6.02
C LEU A 158 9.19 -10.27 -5.28
N CYS A 159 8.11 -10.76 -5.89
CA CYS A 159 7.31 -11.83 -5.29
C CYS A 159 8.14 -13.10 -5.05
N THR A 160 9.01 -13.46 -5.99
CA THR A 160 9.88 -14.64 -5.86
C THR A 160 10.95 -14.43 -4.79
N LEU A 161 11.50 -13.22 -4.69
CA LEU A 161 12.46 -12.87 -3.63
C LEU A 161 11.80 -12.93 -2.25
N ALA A 162 10.58 -12.41 -2.10
CA ALA A 162 9.82 -12.49 -0.85
C ALA A 162 9.58 -13.94 -0.41
N LEU A 163 9.13 -14.81 -1.32
CA LEU A 163 8.97 -16.24 -1.04
C LEU A 163 10.29 -16.90 -0.64
N ARG A 164 11.39 -16.61 -1.35
CA ARG A 164 12.73 -17.15 -1.03
C ARG A 164 13.25 -16.67 0.32
N ARG A 165 12.85 -15.48 0.76
CA ARG A 165 13.16 -14.94 2.09
C ARG A 165 12.19 -15.40 3.18
N GLY A 166 11.31 -16.34 2.87
CA GLY A 166 10.44 -16.98 3.86
C GLY A 166 9.19 -16.18 4.21
N SER A 167 8.70 -15.30 3.32
CA SER A 167 7.39 -14.68 3.52
C SER A 167 6.31 -15.76 3.67
N GLY A 168 5.64 -15.77 4.82
CA GLY A 168 4.54 -16.67 5.13
C GLY A 168 3.17 -16.11 4.76
N ASP A 169 3.11 -14.91 4.20
CA ASP A 169 1.86 -14.18 3.96
C ASP A 169 1.51 -14.05 2.47
N ASN A 170 0.34 -13.47 2.18
CA ASN A 170 -0.11 -13.12 0.84
C ASN A 170 0.72 -11.94 0.30
N ILE A 171 1.34 -12.14 -0.86
CA ILE A 171 2.24 -11.17 -1.46
C ILE A 171 1.54 -10.58 -2.68
N SER A 172 1.18 -9.30 -2.62
CA SER A 172 0.74 -8.55 -3.81
C SER A 172 1.73 -7.44 -4.12
N VAL A 173 2.15 -7.35 -5.38
CA VAL A 173 3.11 -6.35 -5.86
C VAL A 173 2.56 -5.71 -7.13
N LEU A 174 2.49 -4.38 -7.13
CA LEU A 174 2.12 -3.54 -8.25
C LEU A 174 3.28 -2.60 -8.60
N ILE A 175 3.70 -2.62 -9.85
CA ILE A 175 4.75 -1.75 -10.38
C ILE A 175 4.21 -0.92 -11.54
N ILE A 176 4.45 0.39 -11.46
CA ILE A 176 4.10 1.37 -12.49
C ILE A 176 5.41 1.92 -13.05
N ASP A 177 5.60 1.81 -14.36
CA ASP A 177 6.73 2.39 -15.08
C ASP A 177 6.46 3.87 -15.38
N LEU A 178 7.18 4.74 -14.69
CA LEU A 178 7.00 6.19 -14.76
C LEU A 178 7.62 6.78 -16.04
N ASN A 179 8.58 6.09 -16.66
CA ASN A 179 9.18 6.56 -17.92
C ASN A 179 8.14 6.61 -19.06
N LYS A 180 7.17 5.70 -19.04
CA LYS A 180 6.05 5.68 -19.98
C LYS A 180 5.04 6.81 -19.76
N PHE A 181 5.01 7.38 -18.56
CA PHE A 181 4.12 8.48 -18.22
C PHE A 181 4.72 9.84 -18.62
N ALA A 182 6.03 10.04 -18.44
CA ALA A 182 6.72 11.25 -18.89
C ALA A 182 6.64 11.43 -20.42
N ALA A 183 6.67 10.33 -21.17
CA ALA A 183 6.51 10.34 -22.63
C ALA A 183 5.10 10.71 -23.11
N SER A 184 4.04 10.46 -22.33
CA SER A 184 2.68 10.85 -22.71
C SER A 184 2.33 12.29 -22.32
N ALA A 185 2.94 12.81 -21.25
CA ALA A 185 2.78 14.20 -20.84
C ALA A 185 3.42 15.19 -21.83
N SER A 186 4.59 14.86 -22.39
CA SER A 186 5.29 15.70 -23.38
C SER A 186 4.57 15.78 -24.74
N LEU A 187 3.73 14.80 -25.09
CA LEU A 187 2.92 14.82 -26.31
C LEU A 187 1.68 15.74 -26.24
N SER A 188 1.36 16.28 -25.05
CA SER A 188 0.20 17.17 -24.85
C SER A 188 0.54 18.67 -24.92
N GLY A 189 1.76 19.01 -25.32
CA GLY A 189 2.22 20.39 -25.55
C GLY A 189 1.83 20.94 -26.92
N CYS A 190 0.54 21.01 -27.27
CA CYS A 190 0.04 21.94 -28.30
C CYS A 190 -1.49 22.09 -28.21
N GLY A 191 -1.97 23.27 -27.80
CA GLY A 191 -3.27 23.81 -28.20
C GLY A 191 -4.57 23.23 -27.61
N GLN A 192 -5.20 24.05 -26.75
CA GLN A 192 -6.65 24.15 -26.45
C GLN A 192 -7.33 23.12 -25.52
N ARG A 193 -8.31 23.68 -24.77
CA ARG A 193 -9.07 23.10 -23.67
C ARG A 193 -10.11 22.09 -24.16
N GLU A 194 -10.16 20.93 -23.53
CA GLU A 194 -11.41 20.25 -23.17
C GLU A 194 -11.15 19.27 -22.02
N SER A 195 -12.09 19.22 -21.06
CA SER A 195 -12.03 18.38 -19.87
C SER A 195 -12.23 16.90 -20.25
N ALA A 196 -11.15 16.22 -20.61
CA ALA A 196 -11.14 14.76 -20.73
C ALA A 196 -11.21 14.11 -19.33
N PRO A 197 -11.93 12.98 -19.17
CA PRO A 197 -12.02 12.30 -17.89
C PRO A 197 -10.65 11.83 -17.41
N ALA A 198 -10.51 11.66 -16.09
CA ALA A 198 -9.30 11.10 -15.47
C ALA A 198 -8.96 9.78 -16.17
N ALA A 199 -7.85 9.76 -16.92
CA ALA A 199 -7.39 8.55 -17.58
C ALA A 199 -6.98 7.56 -16.48
N ALA A 200 -7.75 6.48 -16.34
CA ALA A 200 -7.35 5.34 -15.53
C ALA A 200 -6.09 4.73 -16.16
N VAL A 201 -4.95 4.91 -15.50
CA VAL A 201 -3.69 4.32 -15.96
C VAL A 201 -3.66 2.87 -15.50
N ALA A 202 -3.64 1.94 -16.44
CA ALA A 202 -3.57 0.51 -16.13
C ALA A 202 -2.24 0.18 -15.42
N ALA A 203 -2.29 -0.63 -14.37
CA ALA A 203 -1.12 -1.27 -13.78
C ALA A 203 -0.22 -1.89 -14.87
N HIS A 204 1.08 -1.58 -14.87
CA HIS A 204 2.02 -2.11 -15.88
C HIS A 204 2.69 -3.43 -15.46
N GLY A 205 2.46 -3.85 -14.22
CA GLY A 205 2.76 -5.19 -13.73
C GLY A 205 2.14 -5.38 -12.35
N ALA A 206 1.15 -6.26 -12.24
CA ALA A 206 0.56 -6.67 -10.97
C ALA A 206 0.73 -8.19 -10.80
N VAL A 207 1.23 -8.62 -9.65
CA VAL A 207 1.40 -10.04 -9.33
C VAL A 207 0.95 -10.27 -7.90
N THR A 208 0.05 -11.24 -7.71
CA THR A 208 -0.35 -11.73 -6.40
C THR A 208 0.04 -13.20 -6.27
N LYS A 209 0.70 -13.55 -5.17
CA LYS A 209 0.99 -14.94 -4.78
C LYS A 209 0.43 -15.19 -3.37
N ARG A 210 -0.19 -16.36 -3.18
CA ARG A 210 -0.60 -16.84 -1.86
C ARG A 210 0.49 -17.76 -1.31
N SER A 211 0.77 -17.67 -0.01
CA SER A 211 1.61 -18.67 0.65
C SER A 211 0.85 -20.01 0.73
N ALA A 212 1.56 -21.12 0.51
CA ALA A 212 0.99 -22.47 0.56
C ALA A 212 1.08 -23.08 1.98
N THR A 213 1.10 -22.26 3.03
CA THR A 213 1.09 -22.74 4.41
C THR A 213 -0.35 -22.87 4.91
N GLY A 214 -1.07 -23.80 4.30
CA GLY A 214 -2.28 -24.39 4.85
C GLY A 214 -1.98 -25.84 5.21
N ASN A 215 -1.20 -26.07 6.28
CA ASN A 215 -1.17 -27.37 6.92
C ASN A 215 -2.27 -27.38 7.99
N GLY A 216 -3.25 -28.25 7.79
CA GLY A 216 -4.13 -28.68 8.86
C GLY A 216 -3.38 -29.52 9.91
N THR A 217 -4.12 -29.79 10.98
CA THR A 217 -3.83 -30.62 12.18
C THR A 217 -2.95 -29.94 13.25
N HIS A 218 -3.26 -29.92 14.55
CA HIS A 218 -4.13 -30.70 15.45
C HIS A 218 -4.51 -29.88 16.71
N GLY A 219 -5.57 -30.29 17.42
CA GLY A 219 -5.74 -30.04 18.86
C GLY A 219 -7.16 -29.68 19.28
#